data_AF-A0A951EVA3-F1
#
_entry.id   AF-A0A951EVA3-F1
#
_cell.length_a   1.000
_cell.length_b   1.000
_cell.length_c   1.000
_cell.angle_alpha   90.00
_cell.angle_beta   90.00
_cell.angle_gamma   90.00
#
_symmetry.space_group_name_H-M   'P 1'
#
loop_
_entity.id
_entity.type
_entity.pdbx_description
1 polymer ?
#
loop_
_entity_poly.entity_id
_entity_poly.type
_entity_poly.pdbx_seq_one_letter_code
_entity_poly.pdbx_strand_id
1 'polypeptide(L)'
;VARFLPYWHATIAPAIQQGKKVLIAAHGNSLRALLKYLDNISEKDIVELNIPTGMPLVYELDADLKPLDRYYLGDPEKVKLAMEAVAAQGRKK
;
A
#
# COMPACT_ATOMS: atom_id res chain seq x y z
N VAL A 1 -2.01 13.36 -3.83
CA VAL A 1 -2.35 13.22 -2.38
C VAL A 1 -1.23 13.85 -1.55
N ALA A 2 -1.40 15.10 -1.09
CA ALA A 2 -0.33 15.82 -0.37
C ALA A 2 -0.30 15.55 1.14
N ARG A 3 -1.35 14.96 1.72
CA ARG A 3 -1.55 14.89 3.18
C ARG A 3 -0.95 13.67 3.88
N PHE A 4 -0.73 12.56 3.15
CA PHE A 4 -0.25 11.32 3.78
C PHE A 4 1.26 11.33 4.00
N LEU A 5 2.04 11.84 3.03
CA LEU A 5 3.50 11.86 3.11
C LEU A 5 4.04 12.67 4.30
N PRO A 6 3.48 13.83 4.69
CA PRO A 6 3.88 14.51 5.91
C PRO A 6 3.77 13.59 7.15
N TYR A 7 2.70 12.80 7.26
CA TYR A 7 2.53 11.86 8.38
C TYR A 7 3.47 10.64 8.29
N TRP A 8 3.73 10.16 7.06
CA TRP A 8 4.75 9.14 6.82
C TRP A 8 6.12 9.61 7.35
N HIS A 9 6.60 10.78 6.92
CA HIS A 9 7.91 11.30 7.29
C HIS A 9 8.02 11.71 8.76
N ALA A 10 6.97 12.28 9.34
CA ALA A 10 7.02 12.80 10.71
C ALA A 10 6.77 11.73 11.78
N THR A 11 6.13 10.61 11.45
CA THR A 11 5.65 9.65 12.46
C THR A 11 5.94 8.20 12.11
N ILE A 12 5.54 7.75 10.92
CA ILE A 12 5.63 6.32 10.57
C ILE A 12 7.08 5.89 10.30
N ALA A 13 7.79 6.61 9.42
CA ALA A 13 9.18 6.33 9.06
C ALA A 13 10.12 6.34 10.29
N PRO A 14 10.08 7.35 11.18
CA PRO A 14 10.86 7.33 12.41
C PRO A 14 10.55 6.14 13.33
N ALA A 15 9.28 5.72 13.41
CA ALA A 15 8.92 4.55 14.22
C ALA A 15 9.52 3.26 13.68
N ILE A 16 9.54 3.08 12.34
CA ILE A 16 10.17 1.92 11.69
C ILE A 16 11.69 1.95 11.93
N GLN A 17 12.33 3.11 11.79
CA GLN A 17 13.78 3.27 12.04
C GLN A 17 14.18 3.01 13.50
N GLN A 18 13.25 3.19 14.45
CA GLN A 18 13.42 2.79 15.85
C GLN A 18 13.24 1.27 16.09
N GLY A 19 13.08 0.47 15.03
CA GLY A 19 12.88 -0.98 15.10
C GLY A 19 11.45 -1.40 15.48
N LYS A 20 10.47 -0.49 15.43
CA LYS A 20 9.07 -0.85 15.74
C LYS A 20 8.42 -1.52 14.54
N LYS A 21 7.63 -2.57 14.81
CA LYS A 21 6.73 -3.17 13.81
C LYS A 21 5.47 -2.31 13.70
N VAL A 22 5.23 -1.72 12.53
CA VAL A 22 4.11 -0.80 12.30
C VAL A 22 3.01 -1.48 11.50
N LEU A 23 1.77 -1.37 11.97
CA LEU A 23 0.55 -1.75 11.23
C LEU A 23 -0.19 -0.48 10.80
N ILE A 24 -0.53 -0.37 9.51
CA ILE A 24 -1.30 0.76 8.96
C ILE A 24 -2.66 0.25 8.50
N ALA A 25 -3.72 0.62 9.21
CA ALA A 25 -5.10 0.40 8.78
C ALA A 25 -5.65 1.70 8.18
N ALA A 26 -5.95 1.70 6.87
CA ALA A 26 -6.37 2.89 6.14
C ALA A 26 -7.28 2.53 4.95
N HIS A 27 -7.55 3.51 4.07
CA HIS A 27 -8.40 3.35 2.89
C HIS A 27 -7.58 3.37 1.60
N GLY A 28 -8.17 2.86 0.51
CA GLY A 28 -7.50 2.66 -0.79
C GLY A 28 -6.75 3.90 -1.32
N ASN A 29 -7.34 5.09 -1.28
CA ASN A 29 -6.68 6.31 -1.79
C ASN A 29 -5.48 6.75 -0.94
N SER A 30 -5.53 6.57 0.39
CA SER A 30 -4.41 6.87 1.27
C SER A 30 -3.29 5.84 1.11
N LEU A 31 -3.65 4.56 0.99
CA LEU A 31 -2.68 3.48 0.76
C LEU A 31 -2.01 3.63 -0.61
N ARG A 32 -2.76 3.94 -1.68
CA ARG A 32 -2.19 4.25 -3.00
C ARG A 32 -1.16 5.37 -2.94
N ALA A 33 -1.38 6.40 -2.13
CA ALA A 33 -0.40 7.48 -1.98
C ALA A 33 0.92 7.00 -1.37
N LEU A 34 0.85 6.10 -0.39
CA LEU A 34 2.03 5.48 0.21
C LEU A 34 2.74 4.54 -0.77
N LEU A 35 1.99 3.67 -1.44
CA LEU A 35 2.51 2.73 -2.45
C LEU A 35 3.19 3.48 -3.58
N LYS A 36 2.57 4.56 -4.07
CA LYS A 36 3.16 5.44 -5.08
C LYS A 36 4.54 5.95 -4.67
N TYR A 37 4.67 6.36 -3.41
CA TYR A 37 5.91 6.90 -2.88
C TYR A 37 6.98 5.83 -2.65
N LEU A 38 6.62 4.69 -2.04
CA LEU A 38 7.55 3.61 -1.75
C LEU A 38 8.06 2.94 -3.03
N ASP A 39 7.14 2.61 -3.94
CA ASP A 39 7.44 1.84 -5.15
C ASP A 39 7.78 2.72 -6.35
N ASN A 40 7.87 4.05 -6.15
CA ASN A 40 8.12 5.05 -7.21
C ASN A 40 7.20 4.88 -8.43
N ILE A 41 5.91 4.58 -8.19
CA ILE A 41 4.91 4.33 -9.24
C ILE A 41 4.50 5.67 -9.87
N SER A 42 4.33 5.69 -11.19
CA SER A 42 3.87 6.89 -11.89
C SER A 42 2.43 7.26 -11.53
N GLU A 43 2.04 8.52 -11.73
CA GLU A 43 0.64 8.96 -11.54
C GLU A 43 -0.33 8.21 -12.48
N LYS A 44 0.13 7.70 -13.63
CA LYS A 44 -0.72 6.95 -14.55
C LYS A 44 -0.97 5.53 -14.02
N ASP A 45 0.10 4.86 -13.61
CA ASP A 45 0.05 3.46 -13.19
C ASP A 45 -0.63 3.30 -11.83
N ILE A 46 -0.52 4.30 -10.93
CA ILE A 46 -1.15 4.22 -9.60
C ILE A 46 -2.68 4.24 -9.66
N VAL A 47 -3.26 4.85 -10.70
CA VAL A 47 -4.71 4.91 -10.90
C VAL A 47 -5.28 3.54 -11.26
N GLU A 48 -4.50 2.73 -11.96
CA GLU A 48 -4.86 1.36 -12.35
C GLU A 48 -4.64 0.34 -11.22
N LEU A 49 -3.91 0.73 -10.17
CA LEU A 49 -3.63 -0.14 -9.04
C LEU A 49 -4.88 -0.37 -8.17
N ASN A 50 -5.36 -1.62 -8.16
CA ASN A 50 -6.45 -2.07 -7.31
C ASN A 50 -5.90 -2.73 -6.04
N ILE A 51 -6.18 -2.13 -4.88
CA ILE A 51 -5.81 -2.68 -3.58
C ILE A 51 -7.02 -3.46 -3.04
N PRO A 52 -6.91 -4.78 -2.82
CA PRO A 52 -8.01 -5.59 -2.30
C PRO A 52 -8.37 -5.16 -0.88
N THR A 53 -9.66 -5.20 -0.55
CA THR A 53 -10.14 -4.80 0.77
C THR A 53 -9.91 -5.92 1.78
N GLY A 54 -9.36 -5.59 2.95
CA GLY A 54 -9.23 -6.53 4.07
C GLY A 54 -8.11 -7.57 3.93
N MET A 55 -7.28 -7.49 2.89
CA MET A 55 -6.10 -8.34 2.71
C MET A 55 -4.84 -7.61 3.20
N PRO A 56 -4.07 -8.18 4.14
CA PRO A 56 -2.82 -7.55 4.60
C PRO A 56 -1.77 -7.53 3.49
N LEU A 57 -1.19 -6.36 3.23
CA LEU A 57 -0.04 -6.15 2.35
C LEU A 57 1.19 -5.91 3.21
N VAL A 58 2.20 -6.77 3.10
CA VAL A 58 3.46 -6.66 3.83
C VAL A 58 4.47 -5.93 2.96
N TYR A 59 5.21 -5.02 3.58
CA TYR A 59 6.39 -4.37 3.02
C TYR A 59 7.61 -4.77 3.83
N GLU A 60 8.64 -5.23 3.14
CA GLU A 60 9.98 -5.37 3.69
C GLU A 60 10.81 -4.19 3.21
N LEU A 61 11.40 -3.46 4.15
CA LEU A 61 12.13 -2.22 3.86
C LEU A 61 13.59 -2.37 4.30
N ASP A 62 14.50 -1.73 3.57
CA ASP A 62 15.89 -1.59 3.98
C ASP A 62 16.08 -0.48 5.04
N ALA A 63 17.33 -0.25 5.45
CA ALA A 63 17.67 0.77 6.44
C ALA A 63 17.33 2.21 6.00
N ASP A 64 17.27 2.46 4.70
CA ASP A 64 16.89 3.74 4.10
C ASP A 64 15.36 3.84 3.84
N LEU A 65 14.60 2.85 4.34
CA LEU A 65 13.15 2.70 4.13
C LEU A 65 12.75 2.49 2.66
N LYS A 66 13.64 1.96 1.83
CA LYS A 66 13.33 1.57 0.46
C LYS A 66 12.76 0.15 0.46
N PRO A 67 11.72 -0.14 -0.35
CA PRO A 67 11.15 -1.47 -0.43
C PRO A 67 12.14 -2.48 -1.02
N LEU A 68 12.34 -3.58 -0.30
CA LEU A 68 13.04 -4.78 -0.74
C LEU A 68 12.07 -5.79 -1.34
N ASP A 69 10.90 -5.94 -0.72
CA ASP A 69 9.84 -6.83 -1.17
C ASP A 69 8.45 -6.33 -0.74
N ARG A 70 7.41 -6.75 -1.46
CA ARG A 70 6.02 -6.58 -1.08
C ARG A 70 5.17 -7.79 -1.50
N TYR A 71 4.34 -8.28 -0.59
CA TYR A 71 3.45 -9.40 -0.87
C TYR A 71 2.18 -9.33 -0.02
N TYR A 72 1.09 -9.87 -0.57
CA TYR A 72 -0.13 -10.07 0.20
C TYR A 72 0.01 -11.31 1.08
N LEU A 73 -0.40 -11.22 2.34
CA LEU A 73 -0.51 -12.38 3.22
C LEU A 73 -1.82 -13.11 2.96
N GLY A 74 -1.73 -14.41 2.68
CA GLY A 74 -2.87 -15.30 2.54
C GLY A 74 -2.82 -16.15 1.28
N ASP A 75 -3.97 -16.69 0.92
CA ASP A 75 -4.15 -17.53 -0.28
C ASP A 75 -4.11 -16.66 -1.55
N PRO A 76 -3.17 -16.92 -2.49
CA PRO A 76 -3.02 -16.14 -3.72
C PRO A 76 -4.30 -16.07 -4.57
N GLU A 77 -5.10 -17.14 -4.63
CA GLU A 77 -6.33 -17.16 -5.41
C GLU A 77 -7.38 -16.22 -4.80
N LYS A 78 -7.49 -16.20 -3.46
CA LYS A 78 -8.39 -15.27 -2.76
C LYS A 78 -7.98 -13.82 -2.94
N VAL A 79 -6.68 -13.54 -2.89
CA VAL A 79 -6.14 -12.19 -3.14
C VAL A 79 -6.50 -11.74 -4.55
N LYS A 80 -6.27 -12.60 -5.56
CA LYS A 80 -6.60 -12.32 -6.95
C LYS A 80 -8.09 -12.02 -7.15
N LEU A 81 -8.97 -12.88 -6.64
CA LEU A 81 -10.43 -12.68 -6.69
C LEU A 81 -10.86 -11.37 -6.02
N ALA A 82 -10.25 -11.01 -4.87
CA ALA A 82 -10.54 -9.77 -4.18
C ALA A 82 -10.07 -8.53 -4.97
N MET A 83 -8.92 -8.61 -5.65
CA MET A 83 -8.42 -7.53 -6.52
C MET A 83 -9.36 -7.31 -7.72
N GLU A 84 -9.80 -8.41 -8.35
CA GLU A 84 -10.76 -8.38 -9.46
C GLU A 84 -12.11 -7.78 -9.03
N ALA A 85 -12.59 -8.14 -7.83
CA ALA A 85 -13.82 -7.59 -7.28
C ALA A 85 -13.73 -6.07 -7.08
N VAL A 86 -12.61 -5.54 -6.58
CA VAL A 86 -12.38 -4.09 -6.45
C VAL A 86 -12.32 -3.41 -7.82
N ALA A 87 -11.66 -4.03 -8.81
CA ALA A 87 -11.62 -3.50 -10.18
C ALA A 87 -13.02 -3.42 -10.81
N ALA A 88 -13.88 -4.41 -10.53
CA ALA A 88 -15.25 -4.45 -11.02
C ALA A 88 -16.15 -3.38 -10.40
N GLN A 89 -15.89 -2.92 -9.17
CA GLN A 89 -16.68 -1.85 -8.52
C GLN A 89 -16.63 -0.52 -9.29
N GLY A 90 -15.55 -0.26 -10.03
CA GLY A 90 -15.41 0.93 -10.88
C GLY A 90 -16.17 0.83 -12.21
N ARG A 91 -16.60 -0.37 -12.61
CA ARG A 91 -17.44 -0.58 -13.79
C ARG A 91 -18.89 -0.38 -13.36
N LYS A 92 -19.47 0.77 -13.74
CA LYS A 92 -20.88 1.11 -13.47
C LYS A 92 -21.83 -0.04 -13.84
N LYS A 93 -22.86 -0.20 -13.00
CA LYS A 93 -24.17 -0.81 -13.35
C LYS A 93 -24.71 -0.20 -14.65
#